data_AF-A0A1U7N388-F1
#
_entry.id   AF-A0A1U7N388-F1
#
_cell.length_a   1.000
_cell.length_b   1.000
_cell.length_c   1.000
_cell.angle_alpha   90.00
_cell.angle_beta   90.00
_cell.angle_gamma   90.00
#
_symmetry.space_group_name_H-M   'P 1'
#
loop_
_entity.id
_entity.type
_entity.pdbx_description
1 polymer ?
#
loop_
_entity_poly.entity_id
_entity_poly.type
_entity_poly.pdbx_seq_one_letter_code
_entity_poly.pdbx_strand_id
1 'polypeptide(L)'
;MKTDTIQRQIKSFKKRFGEAHLLLACHAAFPLAITPDLLYCIWAKFQQDVKGRGIDIPWVAVTDLLFSGLWEEVGLEIYEMDATIREMLLNYLKDNHNFGEQRIKELSEFLLVYIQPQLESDDPDIQEFAKAQRWTAQAYLRPKASAKGLGLALSRAYQHDRDDLIRIAAVLETLAEPLSKFKKLLIYGRGMTKFARGDLQGAKAEFDKIRGWGNHVHVAGVRLLLPKHQELTREKSKSLRVYWVTSGILSLVLVGGVSLFQNALILSPSPPTVTPSPPTEVIVSQEEPIPSIVKDVTTCLFSKGIGKVRGLDQQLINRLNVLRPNSLVSFKDLNLDIEGATLPYLQPAAKQALQQAIDERGESLVVASAYRTIADQIILYNHYRNRRCEIPIAARPPRSNHQSGIALDIRDDQGWRPFLVKYGWRWLGAADSQHFDYVGGNTIDIRDYSVRAFQQLWNLNNPTDRIKQDGIYNAETELRLNNSPVDGFPKES
;
A
#
# COMPACT_ATOMS: atom_id res chain seq x y z
N MET A 1 -15.81 -12.62 -17.70
CA MET A 1 -15.71 -13.01 -16.27
C MET A 1 -14.98 -11.98 -15.41
N LYS A 2 -13.69 -11.62 -15.65
CA LYS A 2 -12.98 -10.59 -14.85
C LYS A 2 -13.60 -9.18 -15.02
N THR A 3 -13.86 -8.77 -16.26
CA THR A 3 -14.49 -7.46 -16.57
C THR A 3 -15.90 -7.33 -16.01
N ASP A 4 -16.73 -8.38 -16.06
CA ASP A 4 -18.09 -8.38 -15.51
C ASP A 4 -18.09 -8.25 -13.97
N THR A 5 -17.03 -8.74 -13.33
CA THR A 5 -16.85 -8.62 -11.86
C THR A 5 -16.46 -7.19 -11.49
N ILE A 6 -15.53 -6.58 -12.23
CA ILE A 6 -15.11 -5.19 -12.04
C ILE A 6 -16.26 -4.21 -12.32
N GLN A 7 -17.04 -4.44 -13.38
CA GLN A 7 -18.25 -3.65 -13.66
C GLN A 7 -19.24 -3.70 -12.49
N ARG A 8 -19.43 -4.88 -11.89
CA ARG A 8 -20.27 -5.02 -10.69
C ARG A 8 -19.68 -4.29 -9.49
N GLN A 9 -18.36 -4.32 -9.30
CA GLN A 9 -17.69 -3.60 -8.23
C GLN A 9 -17.89 -2.07 -8.35
N ILE A 10 -17.66 -1.49 -9.52
CA ILE A 10 -17.88 -0.04 -9.77
C ILE A 10 -19.36 0.32 -9.60
N LYS A 11 -20.28 -0.52 -10.09
CA LYS A 11 -21.73 -0.31 -9.89
C LYS A 11 -22.11 -0.38 -8.42
N SER A 12 -21.53 -1.31 -7.65
CA SER A 12 -21.76 -1.44 -6.20
C SER A 12 -21.24 -0.21 -5.46
N PHE A 13 -20.05 0.27 -5.80
CA PHE A 13 -19.46 1.49 -5.26
C PHE A 13 -20.39 2.70 -5.49
N LYS A 14 -20.82 2.92 -6.74
CA LYS A 14 -21.79 3.99 -7.06
C LYS A 14 -23.11 3.83 -6.31
N LYS A 15 -23.62 2.59 -6.18
CA LYS A 15 -24.87 2.34 -5.44
C LYS A 15 -24.73 2.68 -3.95
N ARG A 16 -23.58 2.39 -3.34
CA ARG A 16 -23.30 2.63 -1.92
C ARG A 16 -23.08 4.11 -1.61
N PHE A 17 -22.28 4.80 -2.43
CA PHE A 17 -21.81 6.14 -2.09
C PHE A 17 -22.41 7.26 -2.96
N GLY A 18 -22.96 6.92 -4.13
CA GLY A 18 -23.58 7.87 -5.05
C GLY A 18 -22.70 8.29 -6.23
N GLU A 19 -23.26 9.14 -7.10
CA GLU A 19 -22.60 9.59 -8.34
C GLU A 19 -21.38 10.48 -8.05
N ALA A 20 -21.47 11.37 -7.05
CA ALA A 20 -20.39 12.31 -6.75
C ALA A 20 -19.10 11.58 -6.33
N HIS A 21 -19.20 10.50 -5.53
CA HIS A 21 -18.08 9.63 -5.20
C HIS A 21 -17.53 8.88 -6.41
N LEU A 22 -18.40 8.39 -7.31
CA LEU A 22 -17.93 7.76 -8.56
C LEU A 22 -17.16 8.76 -9.40
N LEU A 23 -17.61 10.01 -9.48
CA LEU A 23 -16.91 11.06 -10.21
C LEU A 23 -15.55 11.35 -9.57
N LEU A 24 -15.44 11.40 -8.24
CA LEU A 24 -14.12 11.50 -7.58
C LEU A 24 -13.22 10.32 -7.95
N ALA A 25 -13.75 9.09 -7.92
CA ALA A 25 -13.00 7.89 -8.33
C ALA A 25 -12.50 7.99 -9.77
N CYS A 26 -13.30 8.55 -10.68
CA CYS A 26 -12.92 8.79 -12.07
C CYS A 26 -11.77 9.79 -12.20
N HIS A 27 -11.79 10.89 -11.44
CA HIS A 27 -10.67 11.85 -11.42
C HIS A 27 -9.42 11.24 -10.79
N ALA A 28 -9.59 10.48 -9.70
CA ALA A 28 -8.51 9.82 -8.99
C ALA A 28 -7.85 8.68 -9.79
N ALA A 29 -8.56 8.09 -10.76
CA ALA A 29 -7.99 7.08 -11.67
C ALA A 29 -6.95 7.68 -12.66
N PHE A 30 -6.83 9.00 -12.76
CA PHE A 30 -5.89 9.63 -13.69
C PHE A 30 -4.41 9.46 -13.29
N PRO A 31 -3.97 9.84 -12.07
CA PRO A 31 -2.67 9.44 -11.55
C PRO A 31 -2.42 7.92 -11.62
N LEU A 32 -1.16 7.50 -11.66
CA LEU A 32 -0.82 6.04 -11.61
C LEU A 32 -0.99 5.48 -10.21
N ALA A 33 -0.64 6.29 -9.22
CA ALA A 33 -0.80 6.05 -7.80
C ALA A 33 -1.26 7.36 -7.12
N ILE A 34 -1.86 7.27 -5.95
CA ILE A 34 -2.31 8.44 -5.18
C ILE A 34 -1.78 8.38 -3.75
N THR A 35 -1.57 9.55 -3.17
CA THR A 35 -1.48 9.72 -1.72
C THR A 35 -2.79 10.32 -1.20
N PRO A 36 -3.09 10.24 0.11
CA PRO A 36 -4.23 10.95 0.69
C PRO A 36 -4.20 12.44 0.35
N ASP A 37 -3.02 13.07 0.42
CA ASP A 37 -2.82 14.47 0.04
C ASP A 37 -3.17 14.74 -1.43
N LEU A 38 -2.64 13.94 -2.37
CA LEU A 38 -2.96 14.10 -3.79
C LEU A 38 -4.47 13.91 -4.04
N LEU A 39 -5.10 12.95 -3.38
CA LEU A 39 -6.54 12.72 -3.53
C LEU A 39 -7.37 13.88 -2.97
N TYR A 40 -6.98 14.45 -1.82
CA TYR A 40 -7.60 15.67 -1.30
C TYR A 40 -7.40 16.86 -2.25
N CYS A 41 -6.20 17.00 -2.83
CA CYS A 41 -5.94 18.07 -3.80
C CYS A 41 -6.79 17.92 -5.07
N ILE A 42 -6.98 16.69 -5.56
CA ILE A 42 -7.89 16.38 -6.68
C ILE A 42 -9.33 16.72 -6.30
N TRP A 43 -9.79 16.27 -5.14
CA TRP A 43 -11.11 16.60 -4.63
C TRP A 43 -11.32 18.12 -4.57
N ALA A 44 -10.42 18.86 -3.93
CA ALA A 44 -10.54 20.31 -3.78
C ALA A 44 -10.56 21.05 -5.13
N LYS A 45 -9.76 20.59 -6.09
CA LYS A 45 -9.64 21.25 -7.41
C LYS A 45 -10.83 20.99 -8.34
N PHE A 46 -11.41 19.79 -8.29
CA PHE A 46 -12.34 19.29 -9.30
C PHE A 46 -13.79 19.18 -8.78
N GLN A 47 -14.31 20.26 -8.19
CA GLN A 47 -15.69 20.36 -7.68
C GLN A 47 -16.73 20.80 -8.71
N GLN A 48 -16.30 21.18 -9.91
CA GLN A 48 -17.18 21.63 -11.00
C GLN A 48 -16.87 20.86 -12.27
N ASP A 49 -17.86 20.63 -13.13
CA ASP A 49 -17.70 20.08 -14.47
C ASP A 49 -17.01 21.09 -15.42
N VAL A 50 -16.69 20.71 -16.67
CA VAL A 50 -15.98 21.62 -17.60
C VAL A 50 -16.85 22.79 -18.09
N LYS A 51 -18.14 22.80 -17.74
CA LYS A 51 -19.10 23.86 -18.02
C LYS A 51 -19.36 24.75 -16.78
N GLY A 52 -18.64 24.51 -15.68
CA GLY A 52 -18.75 25.28 -14.43
C GLY A 52 -19.91 24.88 -13.53
N ARG A 53 -20.60 23.75 -13.78
CA ARG A 53 -21.67 23.26 -12.91
C ARG A 53 -21.09 22.44 -11.76
N GLY A 54 -21.58 22.66 -10.54
CA GLY A 54 -21.17 21.92 -9.35
C GLY A 54 -21.40 20.41 -9.46
N ILE A 55 -20.46 19.63 -8.95
CA ILE A 55 -20.53 18.17 -8.83
C ILE A 55 -20.87 17.77 -7.38
N ASP A 56 -20.69 18.69 -6.43
CA ASP A 56 -21.02 18.56 -5.00
C ASP A 56 -20.43 17.29 -4.36
N ILE A 57 -19.12 17.07 -4.57
CA ILE A 57 -18.43 15.91 -4.01
C ILE A 57 -18.17 16.18 -2.52
N PRO A 58 -18.76 15.40 -1.59
CA PRO A 58 -18.58 15.65 -0.17
C PRO A 58 -17.13 15.34 0.25
N TRP A 59 -16.61 16.07 1.24
CA TRP A 59 -15.22 15.90 1.70
C TRP A 59 -14.93 14.47 2.20
N VAL A 60 -15.94 13.79 2.77
CA VAL A 60 -15.84 12.39 3.22
C VAL A 60 -15.58 11.41 2.08
N ALA A 61 -15.84 11.80 0.83
CA ALA A 61 -15.62 10.95 -0.34
C ALA A 61 -14.16 10.55 -0.54
N VAL A 62 -13.22 11.38 -0.07
CA VAL A 62 -11.78 11.05 -0.10
C VAL A 62 -11.50 9.81 0.74
N THR A 63 -11.97 9.81 1.98
CA THR A 63 -11.84 8.68 2.91
C THR A 63 -12.62 7.47 2.41
N ASP A 64 -13.89 7.66 2.04
CA ASP A 64 -14.75 6.58 1.51
C ASP A 64 -14.10 5.89 0.30
N LEU A 65 -13.45 6.65 -0.58
CA LEU A 65 -12.78 6.12 -1.76
C LEU A 65 -11.56 5.29 -1.39
N LEU A 66 -10.68 5.77 -0.51
CA LEU A 66 -9.48 5.02 -0.08
C LEU A 66 -9.86 3.69 0.61
N PHE A 67 -10.97 3.65 1.33
CA PHE A 67 -11.45 2.45 2.04
C PHE A 67 -12.48 1.63 1.24
N SER A 68 -12.75 1.96 -0.02
CA SER A 68 -13.79 1.31 -0.82
C SER A 68 -13.43 -0.05 -1.41
N GLY A 69 -12.16 -0.45 -1.33
CA GLY A 69 -11.61 -1.60 -2.03
C GLY A 69 -11.42 -1.40 -3.54
N LEU A 70 -11.63 -0.18 -4.07
CA LEU A 70 -11.18 0.20 -5.42
C LEU A 70 -9.67 0.47 -5.49
N TRP A 71 -9.04 0.67 -4.33
CA TRP A 71 -7.64 1.02 -4.17
C TRP A 71 -6.95 0.01 -3.24
N GLU A 72 -5.69 -0.27 -3.52
CA GLU A 72 -4.79 -1.09 -2.71
C GLU A 72 -3.63 -0.22 -2.23
N GLU A 73 -3.32 -0.25 -0.93
CA GLU A 73 -2.13 0.39 -0.38
C GLU A 73 -0.90 -0.46 -0.73
N VAL A 74 0.02 0.10 -1.52
CA VAL A 74 1.21 -0.57 -2.04
C VAL A 74 2.53 -0.07 -1.43
N GLY A 75 2.45 1.01 -0.64
CA GLY A 75 3.54 1.63 0.12
C GLY A 75 2.95 2.58 1.15
N LEU A 76 3.77 3.14 2.06
CA LEU A 76 3.28 4.04 3.09
C LEU A 76 2.51 5.21 2.47
N GLU A 77 1.20 5.23 2.69
CA GLU A 77 0.29 6.24 2.13
C GLU A 77 0.29 6.32 0.59
N ILE A 78 0.75 5.27 -0.10
CA ILE A 78 0.72 5.18 -1.57
C ILE A 78 -0.28 4.11 -1.97
N TYR A 79 -1.30 4.53 -2.70
CA TYR A 79 -2.40 3.68 -3.13
C TYR A 79 -2.41 3.54 -4.65
N GLU A 80 -2.63 2.32 -5.12
CA GLU A 80 -2.77 1.99 -6.53
C GLU A 80 -4.13 1.35 -6.82
N MET A 81 -4.58 1.48 -8.06
CA MET A 81 -5.83 0.90 -8.53
C MET A 81 -5.50 -0.18 -9.57
N ASP A 82 -6.23 -1.32 -9.56
CA ASP A 82 -6.09 -2.34 -10.60
C ASP A 82 -6.25 -1.69 -11.98
N ALA A 83 -5.34 -2.04 -12.89
CA ALA A 83 -5.25 -1.40 -14.21
C ALA A 83 -6.55 -1.46 -15.01
N THR A 84 -7.35 -2.51 -14.85
CA THR A 84 -8.65 -2.66 -15.54
C THR A 84 -9.71 -1.76 -14.91
N ILE A 85 -9.73 -1.61 -13.58
CA ILE A 85 -10.59 -0.64 -12.89
C ILE A 85 -10.22 0.78 -13.34
N ARG A 86 -8.92 1.10 -13.33
CA ARG A 86 -8.38 2.39 -13.74
C ARG A 86 -8.78 2.75 -15.16
N GLU A 87 -8.59 1.82 -16.11
CA GLU A 87 -9.00 1.99 -17.50
C GLU A 87 -10.50 2.28 -17.63
N MET A 88 -11.34 1.50 -16.93
CA MET A 88 -12.80 1.68 -16.99
C MET A 88 -13.25 3.03 -16.43
N LEU A 89 -12.68 3.47 -15.31
CA LEU A 89 -13.01 4.77 -14.71
C LEU A 89 -12.50 5.95 -15.57
N LEU A 90 -11.32 5.82 -16.19
CA LEU A 90 -10.83 6.79 -17.15
C LEU A 90 -11.71 6.89 -18.39
N ASN A 91 -12.18 5.76 -18.91
CA ASN A 91 -13.13 5.75 -20.03
C ASN A 91 -14.47 6.38 -19.63
N TYR A 92 -14.97 6.11 -18.42
CA TYR A 92 -16.16 6.80 -17.90
C TYR A 92 -15.98 8.32 -17.88
N LEU A 93 -14.81 8.81 -17.48
CA LEU A 93 -14.51 10.25 -17.48
C LEU A 93 -14.48 10.84 -18.89
N LYS A 94 -13.86 10.14 -19.85
CA LYS A 94 -13.72 10.58 -21.25
C LYS A 94 -15.03 10.53 -22.03
N ASP A 95 -15.85 9.52 -21.79
CA ASP A 95 -17.13 9.35 -22.49
C ASP A 95 -18.21 10.29 -21.93
N ASN A 96 -17.97 10.90 -20.76
CA ASN A 96 -18.90 11.82 -20.14
C ASN A 96 -18.87 13.21 -20.82
N HIS A 97 -20.00 13.60 -21.41
CA HIS A 97 -20.23 14.87 -22.11
C HIS A 97 -20.03 16.15 -21.26
N ASN A 98 -19.86 16.03 -19.94
CA ASN A 98 -19.57 17.12 -19.01
C ASN A 98 -18.09 17.19 -18.60
N PHE A 99 -17.26 16.26 -19.09
CA PHE A 99 -15.84 16.19 -18.80
C PHE A 99 -15.03 16.00 -20.08
N GLY A 100 -15.01 14.77 -20.61
CA GLY A 100 -14.33 14.44 -21.85
C GLY A 100 -12.83 14.67 -21.81
N GLU A 101 -12.25 14.77 -23.01
CA GLU A 101 -10.82 15.05 -23.22
C GLU A 101 -10.36 16.35 -22.57
N GLN A 102 -11.26 17.34 -22.39
CA GLN A 102 -10.92 18.58 -21.72
C GLN A 102 -10.55 18.33 -20.24
N ARG A 103 -11.33 17.52 -19.51
CA ARG A 103 -11.00 17.20 -18.13
C ARG A 103 -9.68 16.44 -18.00
N ILE A 104 -9.37 15.55 -18.95
CA ILE A 104 -8.09 14.83 -18.97
C ILE A 104 -6.91 15.81 -19.09
N LYS A 105 -7.03 16.86 -19.92
CA LYS A 105 -6.01 17.91 -20.02
C LYS A 105 -5.86 18.69 -18.71
N GLU A 106 -6.97 19.08 -18.10
CA GLU A 106 -6.96 19.81 -16.83
C GLU A 106 -6.35 18.98 -15.69
N LEU A 107 -6.66 17.68 -15.62
CA LEU A 107 -6.03 16.73 -14.69
C LEU A 107 -4.53 16.58 -14.97
N SER A 108 -4.13 16.55 -16.23
CA SER A 108 -2.73 16.47 -16.62
C SER A 108 -1.95 17.71 -16.19
N GLU A 109 -2.50 18.90 -16.44
CA GLU A 109 -1.90 20.17 -16.05
C GLU A 109 -1.82 20.31 -14.53
N PHE A 110 -2.90 19.97 -13.82
CA PHE A 110 -2.92 19.91 -12.36
C PHE A 110 -1.84 18.97 -11.81
N LEU A 111 -1.74 17.75 -12.35
CA LEU A 111 -0.78 16.77 -11.87
C LEU A 111 0.66 17.23 -12.08
N LEU A 112 0.97 17.90 -13.21
CA LEU A 112 2.28 18.47 -13.46
C LEU A 112 2.65 19.57 -12.45
N VAL A 113 1.68 20.41 -12.07
CA VAL A 113 1.89 21.44 -11.05
C VAL A 113 2.08 20.79 -9.68
N TYR A 114 1.22 19.83 -9.33
CA TYR A 114 1.26 19.15 -8.04
C TYR A 114 2.61 18.49 -7.76
N ILE A 115 3.19 17.81 -8.76
CA ILE A 115 4.42 17.02 -8.59
C ILE A 115 5.71 17.85 -8.70
N GLN A 116 5.64 19.15 -9.04
CA GLN A 116 6.83 19.94 -9.32
C GLN A 116 7.80 19.99 -8.13
N PRO A 117 7.36 20.25 -6.87
CA PRO A 117 8.25 20.19 -5.71
C PRO A 117 8.88 18.81 -5.49
N GLN A 118 8.12 17.72 -5.75
CA GLN A 118 8.55 16.35 -5.53
C GLN A 118 9.59 15.89 -6.57
N LEU A 119 9.54 16.45 -7.79
CA LEU A 119 10.59 16.24 -8.81
C LEU A 119 11.94 16.83 -8.40
N GLU A 120 11.93 17.84 -7.53
CA GLU A 120 13.12 18.53 -7.00
C GLU A 120 13.54 17.99 -5.63
N SER A 121 12.81 17.01 -5.09
CA SER A 121 13.13 16.39 -3.80
C SER A 121 14.47 15.66 -3.85
N ASP A 122 15.22 15.77 -2.74
CA ASP A 122 16.44 14.99 -2.50
C ASP A 122 16.15 13.52 -2.15
N ASP A 123 14.90 13.22 -1.79
CA ASP A 123 14.42 11.86 -1.55
C ASP A 123 14.18 11.14 -2.89
N PRO A 124 14.94 10.07 -3.20
CA PRO A 124 14.81 9.35 -4.46
C PRO A 124 13.44 8.73 -4.67
N ASP A 125 12.76 8.25 -3.61
CA ASP A 125 11.48 7.57 -3.72
C ASP A 125 10.37 8.56 -4.06
N ILE A 126 10.39 9.74 -3.42
CA ILE A 126 9.50 10.86 -3.74
C ILE A 126 9.73 11.33 -5.18
N GLN A 127 11.01 11.45 -5.58
CA GLN A 127 11.37 11.86 -6.93
C GLN A 127 10.94 10.83 -7.99
N GLU A 128 11.05 9.53 -7.71
CA GLU A 128 10.62 8.46 -8.60
C GLU A 128 9.10 8.37 -8.73
N PHE A 129 8.37 8.51 -7.63
CA PHE A 129 6.91 8.68 -7.66
C PHE A 129 6.52 9.84 -8.57
N ALA A 130 7.14 11.00 -8.39
CA ALA A 130 6.88 12.19 -9.19
C ALA A 130 7.23 12.00 -10.68
N LYS A 131 8.34 11.32 -11.01
CA LYS A 131 8.72 11.00 -12.40
C LYS A 131 7.66 10.15 -13.10
N ALA A 132 7.11 9.13 -12.42
CA ALA A 132 6.06 8.28 -12.97
C ALA A 132 4.80 9.09 -13.28
N GLN A 133 4.35 9.93 -12.35
CA GLN A 133 3.21 10.82 -12.54
C GLN A 133 3.43 11.84 -13.66
N ARG A 134 4.66 12.37 -13.79
CA ARG A 134 5.03 13.27 -14.90
C ARG A 134 4.86 12.59 -16.25
N TRP A 135 5.30 11.34 -16.40
CA TRP A 135 5.11 10.60 -17.65
C TRP A 135 3.64 10.38 -17.99
N THR A 136 2.80 10.13 -16.98
CA THR A 136 1.35 10.01 -17.14
C THR A 136 0.73 11.28 -17.67
N ALA A 137 0.95 12.42 -17.01
CA ALA A 137 0.43 13.70 -17.47
C ALA A 137 0.95 14.07 -18.86
N GLN A 138 2.24 13.84 -19.13
CA GLN A 138 2.83 14.12 -20.44
C GLN A 138 2.35 13.16 -21.54
N ALA A 139 1.95 11.93 -21.22
CA ALA A 139 1.44 11.01 -22.22
C ALA A 139 0.14 11.55 -22.83
N TYR A 140 -0.73 12.15 -22.01
CA TYR A 140 -1.97 12.77 -22.48
C TYR A 140 -1.75 14.14 -23.12
N LEU A 141 -0.89 15.01 -22.56
CA LEU A 141 -0.67 16.36 -23.11
C LEU A 141 0.27 16.39 -24.32
N ARG A 142 1.35 15.60 -24.29
CA ARG A 142 2.48 15.66 -25.22
C ARG A 142 3.00 14.24 -25.53
N PRO A 143 2.20 13.36 -26.14
CA PRO A 143 2.51 11.93 -26.27
C PRO A 143 3.85 11.66 -26.97
N LYS A 144 4.25 12.50 -27.95
CA LYS A 144 5.57 12.38 -28.60
C LYS A 144 6.74 12.68 -27.65
N ALA A 145 6.60 13.69 -26.80
CA ALA A 145 7.63 14.04 -25.81
C ALA A 145 7.70 12.99 -24.71
N SER A 146 6.55 12.50 -24.22
CA SER A 146 6.49 11.40 -23.26
C SER A 146 7.11 10.12 -23.82
N ALA A 147 6.77 9.73 -25.05
CA ALA A 147 7.38 8.58 -25.72
C ALA A 147 8.91 8.71 -25.86
N LYS A 148 9.42 9.92 -26.15
CA LYS A 148 10.86 10.20 -26.18
C LYS A 148 11.47 10.04 -24.79
N GLY A 149 10.85 10.61 -23.75
CA GLY A 149 11.32 10.51 -22.36
C GLY A 149 11.37 9.08 -21.85
N LEU A 150 10.28 8.32 -22.01
CA LEU A 150 10.20 6.90 -21.64
C LEU A 150 11.19 6.05 -22.44
N GLY A 151 11.36 6.33 -23.74
CA GLY A 151 12.38 5.65 -24.55
C GLY A 151 13.81 5.87 -24.02
N LEU A 152 14.17 7.11 -23.67
CA LEU A 152 15.47 7.41 -23.09
C LEU A 152 15.67 6.70 -21.74
N ALA A 153 14.63 6.71 -20.89
CA ALA A 153 14.67 6.04 -19.59
C ALA A 153 14.87 4.53 -19.74
N LEU A 154 14.10 3.87 -20.62
CA LEU A 154 14.27 2.44 -20.93
C LEU A 154 15.66 2.12 -21.51
N SER A 155 16.20 2.98 -22.38
CA SER A 155 17.53 2.79 -22.95
C SER A 155 18.62 2.83 -21.87
N ARG A 156 18.49 3.74 -20.91
CA ARG A 156 19.44 3.87 -19.79
C ARG A 156 19.33 2.69 -18.84
N ALA A 157 18.11 2.33 -18.44
CA ALA A 157 17.84 1.22 -17.55
C ALA A 157 18.37 -0.11 -18.13
N TYR A 158 18.14 -0.37 -19.42
CA TYR A 158 18.64 -1.58 -20.07
C TYR A 158 20.18 -1.79 -19.93
N GLN A 159 20.95 -0.70 -19.85
CA GLN A 159 22.41 -0.77 -19.75
C GLN A 159 22.92 -0.89 -18.31
N HIS A 160 22.14 -0.46 -17.32
CA HIS A 160 22.66 -0.17 -15.98
C HIS A 160 21.81 -0.71 -14.83
N ASP A 161 20.50 -0.87 -15.03
CA ASP A 161 19.55 -1.17 -13.96
C ASP A 161 18.36 -1.99 -14.47
N ARG A 162 18.32 -3.26 -14.06
CA ARG A 162 17.30 -4.22 -14.48
C ARG A 162 15.96 -3.99 -13.77
N ASP A 163 15.98 -3.46 -12.55
CA ASP A 163 14.76 -3.25 -11.76
C ASP A 163 14.04 -2.00 -12.27
N ASP A 164 14.79 -0.94 -12.59
CA ASP A 164 14.27 0.23 -13.30
C ASP A 164 13.69 -0.13 -14.67
N LEU A 165 14.30 -1.08 -15.37
CA LEU A 165 13.80 -1.53 -16.68
C LEU A 165 12.40 -2.15 -16.56
N ILE A 166 12.14 -2.93 -15.51
CA ILE A 166 10.83 -3.53 -15.26
C ILE A 166 9.82 -2.43 -14.92
N ARG A 167 10.18 -1.52 -14.01
CA ARG A 167 9.32 -0.45 -13.52
C ARG A 167 8.91 0.52 -14.64
N ILE A 168 9.85 1.04 -15.40
CA ILE A 168 9.58 1.97 -16.52
C ILE A 168 8.71 1.27 -17.59
N ALA A 169 8.95 -0.02 -17.84
CA ALA A 169 8.15 -0.78 -18.79
C ALA A 169 6.72 -1.04 -18.29
N ALA A 170 6.51 -1.20 -16.97
CA ALA A 170 5.17 -1.31 -16.37
C ALA A 170 4.38 0.01 -16.48
N VAL A 171 5.04 1.15 -16.24
CA VAL A 171 4.46 2.48 -16.51
C VAL A 171 4.07 2.61 -17.97
N LEU A 172 4.96 2.23 -18.89
CA LEU A 172 4.70 2.30 -20.33
C LEU A 172 3.51 1.44 -20.76
N GLU A 173 3.33 0.25 -20.21
CA GLU A 173 2.18 -0.61 -20.51
C GLU A 173 0.87 0.02 -19.99
N THR A 174 0.90 0.65 -18.82
CA THR A 174 -0.26 1.38 -18.27
C THR A 174 -0.65 2.59 -19.14
N LEU A 175 0.32 3.17 -19.84
CA LEU A 175 0.13 4.30 -20.75
C LEU A 175 -0.08 3.87 -22.21
N ALA A 176 -0.48 2.61 -22.46
CA ALA A 176 -0.65 2.07 -23.82
C ALA A 176 -1.67 2.85 -24.67
N GLU A 177 -2.77 3.30 -24.07
CA GLU A 177 -3.82 4.07 -24.76
C GLU A 177 -3.33 5.45 -25.24
N PRO A 178 -2.82 6.35 -24.38
CA PRO A 178 -2.32 7.66 -24.82
C PRO A 178 -1.08 7.54 -25.72
N LEU A 179 -0.33 6.43 -25.62
CA LEU A 179 0.87 6.17 -26.44
C LEU A 179 0.61 5.21 -27.61
N SER A 180 -0.66 4.95 -27.96
CA SER A 180 -1.06 3.99 -29.00
C SER A 180 -0.42 4.23 -30.38
N LYS A 181 -0.08 5.49 -30.71
CA LYS A 181 0.64 5.87 -31.94
C LYS A 181 2.10 5.39 -31.95
N PHE A 182 2.67 5.05 -30.80
CA PHE A 182 4.06 4.58 -30.62
C PHE A 182 4.12 3.06 -30.42
N LYS A 183 3.41 2.27 -31.25
CA LYS A 183 3.32 0.80 -31.15
C LYS A 183 4.67 0.10 -30.94
N LYS A 184 5.73 0.58 -31.62
CA LYS A 184 7.09 0.03 -31.47
C LYS A 184 7.64 0.17 -30.06
N LEU A 185 7.35 1.29 -29.39
CA LEU A 185 7.74 1.52 -28.00
C LEU A 185 7.04 0.54 -27.07
N LEU A 186 5.72 0.37 -27.22
CA LEU A 186 4.92 -0.55 -26.41
C LEU A 186 5.39 -2.00 -26.57
N ILE A 187 5.67 -2.44 -27.81
CA ILE A 187 6.23 -3.77 -28.07
C ILE A 187 7.62 -3.91 -27.41
N TYR A 188 8.47 -2.89 -27.54
CA TYR A 188 9.79 -2.88 -26.93
C TYR A 188 9.69 -2.97 -25.40
N GLY A 189 8.82 -2.19 -24.76
CA GLY A 189 8.56 -2.22 -23.33
C GLY A 189 8.15 -3.61 -22.85
N ARG A 190 7.14 -4.23 -23.46
CA ARG A 190 6.71 -5.60 -23.15
C ARG A 190 7.84 -6.63 -23.31
N GLY A 191 8.61 -6.52 -24.39
CA GLY A 191 9.77 -7.37 -24.62
C GLY A 191 10.81 -7.22 -23.51
N MET A 192 11.08 -5.99 -23.07
CA MET A 192 12.02 -5.69 -22.00
C MET A 192 11.52 -6.18 -20.63
N THR A 193 10.24 -6.06 -20.31
CA THR A 193 9.67 -6.64 -19.07
C THR A 193 9.88 -8.15 -19.04
N LYS A 194 9.54 -8.87 -20.13
CA LYS A 194 9.73 -10.32 -20.23
C LYS A 194 11.20 -10.71 -20.13
N PHE A 195 12.07 -9.97 -20.83
CA PHE A 195 13.51 -10.17 -20.78
C PHE A 195 14.06 -9.99 -19.37
N ALA A 196 13.67 -8.90 -18.71
CA ALA A 196 14.06 -8.60 -17.34
C ALA A 196 13.47 -9.59 -16.33
N ARG A 197 12.35 -10.25 -16.60
CA ARG A 197 11.80 -11.33 -15.76
C ARG A 197 12.37 -12.72 -16.06
N GLY A 198 13.22 -12.85 -17.09
CA GLY A 198 13.79 -14.13 -17.50
C GLY A 198 12.91 -14.98 -18.41
N ASP A 199 11.75 -14.47 -18.84
CA ASP A 199 10.93 -15.07 -19.89
C ASP A 199 11.57 -14.77 -21.26
N LEU A 200 12.65 -15.49 -21.57
CA LEU A 200 13.44 -15.24 -22.77
C LEU A 200 12.67 -15.61 -24.06
N GLN A 201 11.84 -16.65 -24.02
CA GLN A 201 11.02 -17.06 -25.17
C GLN A 201 9.94 -16.01 -25.45
N GLY A 202 9.22 -15.55 -24.44
CA GLY A 202 8.23 -14.50 -24.60
C GLY A 202 8.86 -13.16 -24.98
N ALA A 203 10.03 -12.82 -24.44
CA ALA A 203 10.79 -11.64 -24.83
C ALA A 203 11.20 -11.72 -26.31
N LYS A 204 11.72 -12.87 -26.75
CA LYS A 204 12.06 -13.11 -28.16
C LYS A 204 10.84 -12.92 -29.05
N ALA A 205 9.69 -13.49 -28.67
CA ALA A 205 8.45 -13.34 -29.43
C ALA A 205 7.99 -11.88 -29.56
N GLU A 206 8.18 -11.04 -28.53
CA GLU A 206 7.91 -9.60 -28.64
C GLU A 206 8.92 -8.91 -29.55
N PHE A 207 10.22 -9.14 -29.34
CA PHE A 207 11.26 -8.49 -30.14
C PHE A 207 11.21 -8.88 -31.61
N ASP A 208 10.86 -10.12 -31.95
CA ASP A 208 10.76 -10.56 -33.34
C ASP A 208 9.72 -9.75 -34.14
N LYS A 209 8.67 -9.23 -33.49
CA LYS A 209 7.68 -8.33 -34.11
C LYS A 209 8.30 -7.01 -34.60
N ILE A 210 9.45 -6.60 -34.05
CA ILE A 210 10.16 -5.35 -34.37
C ILE A 210 11.61 -5.57 -34.84
N ARG A 211 12.08 -6.82 -34.91
CA ARG A 211 13.47 -7.17 -35.22
C ARG A 211 13.83 -7.11 -36.71
N GLY A 212 12.83 -7.13 -37.60
CA GLY A 212 13.03 -6.92 -39.05
C GLY A 212 13.65 -5.55 -39.42
N TRP A 213 13.97 -4.71 -38.44
CA TRP A 213 14.51 -3.36 -38.57
C TRP A 213 15.99 -3.26 -38.15
N GLY A 214 16.62 -4.39 -37.80
CA GLY A 214 18.03 -4.47 -37.37
C GLY A 214 18.19 -4.75 -35.87
N ASN A 215 19.36 -4.46 -35.32
CA ASN A 215 19.69 -4.65 -33.89
C ASN A 215 19.17 -3.52 -32.97
N HIS A 216 18.41 -2.57 -33.52
CA HIS A 216 17.89 -1.41 -32.82
C HIS A 216 16.57 -0.96 -33.44
N VAL A 217 15.81 -0.17 -32.69
CA VAL A 217 14.55 0.42 -33.11
C VAL A 217 14.54 1.91 -32.78
N HIS A 218 14.05 2.73 -33.72
CA HIS A 218 13.90 4.17 -33.53
C HIS A 218 12.46 4.51 -33.12
N VAL A 219 12.32 5.20 -31.99
CA VAL A 219 11.02 5.66 -31.45
C VAL A 219 11.17 7.10 -30.99
N ALA A 220 10.33 8.00 -31.52
CA ALA A 220 10.27 9.40 -31.09
C ALA A 220 11.64 10.12 -31.05
N GLY A 221 12.57 9.73 -31.96
CA GLY A 221 13.93 10.26 -32.03
C GLY A 221 14.93 9.61 -31.07
N VAL A 222 14.57 8.50 -30.42
CA VAL A 222 15.44 7.70 -29.54
C VAL A 222 15.78 6.38 -30.22
N ARG A 223 17.06 6.00 -30.19
CA ARG A 223 17.55 4.70 -30.65
C ARG A 223 17.58 3.72 -29.48
N LEU A 224 16.74 2.69 -29.54
CA LEU A 224 16.64 1.65 -28.51
C LEU A 224 17.32 0.37 -29.01
N LEU A 225 18.23 -0.19 -28.21
CA LEU A 225 18.95 -1.41 -28.56
C LEU A 225 18.10 -2.65 -28.27
N LEU A 226 18.05 -3.59 -29.22
CA LEU A 226 17.41 -4.88 -29.00
C LEU A 226 18.41 -5.87 -28.37
N PRO A 227 17.99 -6.72 -27.42
CA PRO A 227 18.84 -7.80 -26.94
C PRO A 227 19.30 -8.70 -28.10
N LYS A 228 20.56 -9.15 -28.03
CA LYS A 228 21.15 -10.04 -29.03
C LYS A 228 20.46 -11.40 -29.01
N HIS A 229 20.44 -12.11 -30.14
CA HIS A 229 19.85 -13.46 -30.20
C HIS A 229 20.44 -14.44 -29.16
N GLN A 230 21.74 -14.33 -28.89
CA GLN A 230 22.43 -15.14 -27.88
C GLN A 230 21.94 -14.85 -26.45
N GLU A 231 21.56 -13.61 -26.14
CA GLU A 231 21.03 -13.21 -24.83
C GLU A 231 19.59 -13.73 -24.61
N LEU A 232 18.89 -14.08 -25.69
CA LEU A 232 17.50 -14.59 -25.67
C LEU A 232 17.41 -16.11 -25.81
N THR A 233 18.54 -16.81 -25.92
CA THR A 233 18.60 -18.27 -26.12
C THR A 233 19.45 -18.98 -25.07
N ARG A 234 20.15 -18.24 -24.20
CA ARG A 234 20.99 -18.81 -23.15
C ARG A 234 20.13 -19.32 -22.00
N GLU A 235 20.03 -20.64 -21.83
CA GLU A 235 19.54 -21.23 -20.57
C GLU A 235 20.51 -20.80 -19.45
N LYS A 236 20.02 -20.01 -18.48
CA LYS A 236 20.74 -19.81 -17.23
C LYS A 236 20.42 -20.98 -16.30
N SER A 237 21.47 -21.54 -15.70
CA SER A 237 21.39 -22.44 -14.54
C SER A 237 20.36 -21.93 -13.53
N LYS A 238 19.49 -22.82 -13.05
CA LYS A 238 18.38 -22.54 -12.14
C LYS A 238 18.87 -21.84 -10.86
N SER A 239 18.87 -20.51 -10.83
CA SER A 239 18.62 -19.76 -9.61
C SER A 239 17.16 -19.34 -9.64
N LEU A 240 16.34 -20.02 -8.85
CA LEU A 240 14.91 -19.72 -8.69
C LEU A 240 14.78 -18.47 -7.81
N ARG A 241 14.81 -17.28 -8.42
CA ARG A 241 14.07 -16.12 -7.89
C ARG A 241 12.76 -16.05 -8.64
N VAL A 242 11.68 -16.44 -7.96
CA VAL A 242 10.32 -16.36 -8.49
C VAL A 242 9.87 -14.91 -8.37
N TYR A 243 9.81 -14.19 -9.48
CA TYR A 243 9.17 -12.88 -9.57
C TYR A 243 7.67 -13.10 -9.83
N TRP A 244 6.86 -12.96 -8.79
CA TRP A 244 5.41 -13.03 -8.94
C TRP A 244 4.86 -11.75 -9.57
N VAL A 245 3.88 -11.94 -10.45
CA VAL A 245 3.06 -10.89 -11.03
C VAL A 245 2.06 -10.44 -9.97
N THR A 246 2.33 -9.29 -9.34
CA THR A 246 1.27 -8.44 -8.78
C THR A 246 1.20 -7.19 -9.65
N SER A 247 -0.02 -6.76 -9.95
CA SER A 247 -0.35 -5.66 -10.86
C SER A 247 -0.10 -4.28 -10.22
N GLY A 248 1.00 -4.12 -9.47
CA GLY A 248 1.43 -2.84 -8.92
C GLY A 248 2.45 -2.19 -9.88
N ILE A 249 2.16 -0.99 -10.36
CA ILE A 249 2.98 -0.24 -11.31
C ILE A 249 4.27 0.28 -10.63
N LEU A 250 4.25 0.46 -9.30
CA LEU A 250 5.38 0.97 -8.52
C LEU A 250 6.03 -0.04 -7.55
N SER A 251 5.54 -1.28 -7.44
CA SER A 251 5.99 -2.25 -6.42
C SER A 251 7.35 -2.94 -6.69
N LEU A 252 8.25 -2.30 -7.45
CA LEU A 252 9.64 -2.74 -7.62
C LEU A 252 10.56 -1.54 -7.41
N VAL A 253 11.41 -1.65 -6.38
CA VAL A 253 12.41 -0.70 -5.82
C VAL A 253 11.93 0.03 -4.55
N LEU A 254 12.29 -0.55 -3.40
CA LEU A 254 12.49 0.14 -2.12
C LEU A 254 13.78 -0.44 -1.52
N VAL A 255 14.95 -0.08 -2.07
CA VAL A 255 16.24 -0.32 -1.41
C VAL A 255 17.25 0.79 -1.77
N GLY A 256 17.56 1.64 -0.77
CA GLY A 256 18.79 2.43 -0.65
C GLY A 256 18.64 3.92 -0.98
N GLY A 257 19.18 4.88 -0.23
CA GLY A 257 19.99 4.89 0.98
C GLY A 257 20.23 6.37 1.36
N VAL A 258 20.11 6.69 2.65
CA VAL A 258 20.12 8.07 3.18
C VAL A 258 21.54 8.63 3.26
N SER A 259 21.73 9.86 2.76
CA SER A 259 22.80 10.77 3.22
C SER A 259 22.15 12.05 3.73
N LEU A 260 22.39 12.35 5.01
CA LEU A 260 21.96 13.54 5.73
C LEU A 260 22.90 14.71 5.44
N PHE A 261 22.36 15.92 5.22
CA PHE A 261 22.99 17.18 5.69
C PHE A 261 21.92 18.22 6.06
N GLN A 262 22.25 19.00 7.09
CA GLN A 262 21.40 19.90 7.87
C GLN A 262 21.41 21.37 7.40
N ASN A 263 20.32 22.06 7.80
CA ASN A 263 20.18 23.48 8.20
C ASN A 263 20.10 24.59 7.14
N ALA A 264 19.00 25.34 7.19
CA ALA A 264 19.03 26.78 7.45
C ALA A 264 17.64 27.31 7.91
N LEU A 265 17.65 28.08 9.01
CA LEU A 265 16.54 28.95 9.44
C LEU A 265 16.32 30.08 8.43
N ILE A 266 15.06 30.43 8.13
CA ILE A 266 14.66 31.82 7.83
C ILE A 266 13.26 32.10 8.43
N LEU A 267 13.20 33.18 9.22
CA LEU A 267 12.02 33.79 9.82
C LEU A 267 11.05 34.31 8.75
N SER A 268 9.74 34.19 8.98
CA SER A 268 8.70 34.91 8.24
C SER A 268 7.88 35.80 9.19
N PRO A 269 7.49 37.03 8.77
CA PRO A 269 6.76 37.97 9.61
C PRO A 269 5.24 37.72 9.62
N SER A 270 4.60 38.18 10.70
CA SER A 270 3.18 37.98 11.05
C SER A 270 2.18 38.60 10.05
N PRO A 271 1.00 37.97 9.84
CA PRO A 271 -0.13 38.59 9.16
C PRO A 271 -0.95 39.52 10.09
N PRO A 272 -1.74 40.46 9.53
CA PRO A 272 -2.37 41.53 10.28
C PRO A 272 -3.62 41.10 11.05
N THR A 273 -3.82 41.79 12.18
CA THR A 273 -4.91 41.62 13.15
C THR A 273 -6.28 41.87 12.53
N VAL A 274 -7.15 40.85 12.58
CA VAL A 274 -8.60 41.00 12.44
C VAL A 274 -9.21 40.51 13.76
N THR A 275 -9.90 41.39 14.46
CA THR A 275 -10.65 41.10 15.70
C THR A 275 -12.00 40.47 15.37
N PRO A 276 -12.34 39.29 15.91
CA PRO A 276 -13.71 38.81 15.98
C PRO A 276 -14.32 38.98 17.38
N SER A 277 -15.63 39.20 17.40
CA SER A 277 -16.53 39.24 18.57
C SER A 277 -16.50 37.93 19.39
N PRO A 278 -16.95 37.93 20.67
CA PRO A 278 -16.64 36.85 21.61
C PRO A 278 -17.45 35.58 21.30
N PRO A 279 -16.83 34.39 21.27
CA PRO A 279 -17.55 33.14 21.13
C PRO A 279 -17.85 32.48 22.47
N THR A 280 -19.02 31.85 22.50
CA THR A 280 -19.54 30.92 23.49
C THR A 280 -18.58 29.75 23.77
N GLU A 281 -18.40 29.39 25.04
CA GLU A 281 -17.57 28.26 25.48
C GLU A 281 -18.02 26.95 24.84
N VAL A 282 -17.16 26.37 24.00
CA VAL A 282 -17.17 24.97 23.62
C VAL A 282 -16.03 24.31 24.39
N ILE A 283 -16.36 23.41 25.32
CA ILE A 283 -15.38 22.56 26.00
C ILE A 283 -14.85 21.57 24.94
N VAL A 284 -13.66 21.87 24.42
CA VAL A 284 -12.88 20.96 23.58
C VAL A 284 -12.11 20.03 24.52
N SER A 285 -12.44 18.74 24.49
CA SER A 285 -11.65 17.68 25.11
C SER A 285 -10.25 17.69 24.49
N GLN A 286 -9.23 18.08 25.25
CA GLN A 286 -7.85 17.96 24.80
C GLN A 286 -7.48 16.47 24.79
N GLU A 287 -7.20 15.91 23.60
CA GLU A 287 -6.55 14.60 23.50
C GLU A 287 -5.15 14.70 24.11
N GLU A 288 -4.86 13.90 25.13
CA GLU A 288 -3.51 13.84 25.71
C GLU A 288 -2.48 13.42 24.63
N PRO A 289 -1.27 14.02 24.64
CA PRO A 289 -0.20 13.63 23.74
C PRO A 289 0.19 12.18 23.99
N ILE A 290 0.34 11.42 22.91
CA ILE A 290 0.64 9.99 23.00
C ILE A 290 2.10 9.83 23.44
N PRO A 291 2.38 8.95 24.43
CA PRO A 291 3.73 8.76 24.96
C PRO A 291 4.71 8.36 23.86
N SER A 292 5.93 8.87 23.93
CA SER A 292 6.93 8.66 22.87
C SER A 292 7.48 7.24 22.82
N ILE A 293 7.38 6.44 23.89
CA ILE A 293 7.93 5.07 23.98
C ILE A 293 6.96 4.04 24.57
N VAL A 294 7.13 2.79 24.17
CA VAL A 294 6.21 1.65 24.42
C VAL A 294 5.81 1.47 25.90
N LYS A 295 6.74 1.54 26.85
CA LYS A 295 6.43 1.30 28.27
C LYS A 295 5.57 2.40 28.90
N ASP A 296 5.62 3.61 28.34
CA ASP A 296 4.95 4.79 28.87
C ASP A 296 3.50 4.89 28.37
N VAL A 297 3.10 4.03 27.42
CA VAL A 297 1.71 3.91 26.97
C VAL A 297 0.80 3.55 28.15
N THR A 298 -0.07 4.49 28.51
CA THR A 298 -1.07 4.39 29.58
C THR A 298 -2.49 4.28 29.04
N THR A 299 -2.71 4.73 27.80
CA THR A 299 -4.00 4.63 27.09
C THR A 299 -4.34 3.17 26.82
N CYS A 300 -5.59 2.80 27.06
CA CYS A 300 -6.02 1.40 26.96
C CYS A 300 -6.21 0.98 25.53
N LEU A 301 -5.63 -0.17 25.13
CA LEU A 301 -5.60 -0.74 23.76
C LEU A 301 -6.96 -0.86 23.04
N PHE A 302 -8.08 -0.70 23.76
CA PHE A 302 -9.46 -0.74 23.26
C PHE A 302 -10.16 0.63 23.19
N SER A 303 -9.47 1.70 23.56
CA SER A 303 -9.95 3.07 23.37
C SER A 303 -9.77 3.49 21.91
N LYS A 304 -10.70 4.29 21.37
CA LYS A 304 -10.77 4.76 19.97
C LYS A 304 -9.55 5.60 19.48
N GLY A 305 -8.42 5.62 20.20
CA GLY A 305 -7.27 6.50 19.97
C GLY A 305 -5.92 5.83 19.67
N ILE A 306 -5.80 4.50 19.62
CA ILE A 306 -4.51 3.79 19.33
C ILE A 306 -4.18 3.74 17.83
N GLY A 307 -4.72 4.67 17.06
CA GLY A 307 -4.25 4.93 15.70
C GLY A 307 -2.79 5.41 15.61
N LYS A 308 -2.07 5.60 16.72
CA LYS A 308 -0.70 6.15 16.75
C LYS A 308 0.39 5.21 17.30
N VAL A 309 0.09 3.99 17.76
CA VAL A 309 1.14 2.92 17.93
C VAL A 309 1.52 2.30 16.56
N ARG A 310 0.82 2.73 15.50
CA ARG A 310 0.86 2.17 14.15
C ARG A 310 2.23 2.19 13.49
N GLY A 311 3.11 3.12 13.83
CA GLY A 311 4.42 3.20 13.18
C GLY A 311 5.31 2.00 13.50
N LEU A 312 5.51 1.70 14.79
CA LEU A 312 6.31 0.54 15.20
C LEU A 312 5.64 -0.78 14.77
N ASP A 313 4.32 -0.88 14.85
CA ASP A 313 3.61 -2.09 14.43
C ASP A 313 3.79 -2.37 12.94
N GLN A 314 3.67 -1.34 12.11
CA GLN A 314 3.85 -1.47 10.66
C GLN A 314 5.28 -1.87 10.32
N GLN A 315 6.29 -1.29 11.00
CA GLN A 315 7.69 -1.70 10.86
C GLN A 315 7.91 -3.17 11.18
N LEU A 316 7.29 -3.65 12.26
CA LEU A 316 7.42 -5.04 12.70
C LEU A 316 6.73 -5.99 11.71
N ILE A 317 5.56 -5.63 11.19
CA ILE A 317 4.85 -6.42 10.16
C ILE A 317 5.66 -6.47 8.86
N ASN A 318 6.12 -5.31 8.38
CA ASN A 318 6.93 -5.21 7.17
C ASN A 318 8.18 -6.08 7.30
N ARG A 319 8.91 -5.95 8.41
CA ARG A 319 10.14 -6.69 8.64
C ARG A 319 9.91 -8.19 8.80
N LEU A 320 8.81 -8.59 9.44
CA LEU A 320 8.40 -10.00 9.51
C LEU A 320 8.17 -10.57 8.10
N ASN A 321 7.46 -9.84 7.24
CA ASN A 321 7.23 -10.27 5.85
C ASN A 321 8.51 -10.25 4.99
N VAL A 322 9.52 -9.42 5.32
CA VAL A 322 10.86 -9.53 4.71
C VAL A 322 11.59 -10.80 5.16
N LEU A 323 11.58 -11.08 6.46
CA LEU A 323 12.21 -12.28 7.03
C LEU A 323 11.57 -13.57 6.55
N ARG A 324 10.26 -13.54 6.35
CA ARG A 324 9.47 -14.67 5.88
C ARG A 324 8.30 -14.17 5.03
N PRO A 325 8.48 -14.10 3.70
CA PRO A 325 7.46 -13.63 2.78
C PRO A 325 6.12 -14.37 2.92
N ASN A 326 5.02 -13.63 2.77
CA ASN A 326 3.65 -14.11 2.88
C ASN A 326 3.29 -14.73 4.25
N SER A 327 3.98 -14.36 5.33
CA SER A 327 3.60 -14.76 6.68
C SER A 327 2.29 -14.14 7.11
N LEU A 328 2.05 -12.88 6.74
CA LEU A 328 0.83 -12.15 7.05
C LEU A 328 0.28 -11.44 5.81
N VAL A 329 -1.02 -11.59 5.58
CA VAL A 329 -1.78 -10.93 4.53
C VAL A 329 -2.98 -10.20 5.13
N SER A 330 -3.34 -9.05 4.55
CA SER A 330 -4.52 -8.31 4.95
C SER A 330 -5.79 -9.08 4.62
N PHE A 331 -6.78 -9.07 5.51
CA PHE A 331 -8.13 -9.60 5.28
C PHE A 331 -9.21 -8.50 5.17
N LYS A 332 -8.82 -7.23 5.03
CA LYS A 332 -9.76 -6.10 4.87
C LYS A 332 -10.69 -6.21 3.66
N ASP A 333 -10.33 -7.04 2.68
CA ASP A 333 -11.08 -7.31 1.46
C ASP A 333 -12.29 -8.25 1.67
N LEU A 334 -12.42 -8.90 2.83
CA LEU A 334 -13.54 -9.78 3.14
C LEU A 334 -14.80 -9.00 3.57
N ASN A 335 -15.98 -9.63 3.52
CA ASN A 335 -17.23 -9.04 4.02
C ASN A 335 -17.28 -9.03 5.56
N LEU A 336 -16.58 -8.06 6.16
CA LEU A 336 -16.45 -7.90 7.61
C LEU A 336 -16.26 -6.45 8.03
N ASP A 337 -16.53 -6.17 9.30
CA ASP A 337 -16.24 -4.93 10.01
C ASP A 337 -15.13 -5.18 11.04
N ILE A 338 -14.22 -4.22 11.20
CA ILE A 338 -13.09 -4.31 12.14
C ILE A 338 -13.32 -3.31 13.28
N GLU A 339 -13.32 -3.78 14.51
CA GLU A 339 -13.44 -2.90 15.67
C GLU A 339 -12.09 -2.33 16.12
N GLY A 340 -12.14 -1.07 16.55
CA GLY A 340 -11.03 -0.42 17.25
C GLY A 340 -9.76 -0.32 16.40
N ALA A 341 -8.62 -0.59 17.05
CA ALA A 341 -7.29 -0.54 16.44
C ALA A 341 -6.79 -1.91 15.96
N THR A 342 -7.69 -2.87 15.74
CA THR A 342 -7.32 -4.23 15.34
C THR A 342 -6.52 -4.26 14.05
N LEU A 343 -5.38 -4.96 14.07
CA LEU A 343 -4.52 -5.15 12.90
C LEU A 343 -5.08 -6.28 12.04
N PRO A 344 -5.56 -6.01 10.82
CA PRO A 344 -6.37 -6.95 10.05
C PRO A 344 -5.52 -7.89 9.22
N TYR A 345 -4.57 -8.56 9.89
CA TYR A 345 -3.68 -9.51 9.26
C TYR A 345 -3.94 -10.92 9.78
N LEU A 346 -3.85 -11.89 8.86
CA LEU A 346 -3.84 -13.32 9.15
C LEU A 346 -2.80 -14.00 8.26
N GLN A 347 -2.45 -15.23 8.59
CA GLN A 347 -1.75 -16.09 7.65
C GLN A 347 -2.66 -16.40 6.44
N PRO A 348 -2.11 -16.61 5.24
CA PRO A 348 -2.89 -16.83 4.03
C PRO A 348 -3.95 -17.94 4.14
N ALA A 349 -3.59 -19.08 4.75
CA ALA A 349 -4.51 -20.21 4.93
C ALA A 349 -5.68 -19.85 5.87
N ALA A 350 -5.40 -19.12 6.95
CA ALA A 350 -6.42 -18.63 7.88
C ALA A 350 -7.33 -17.61 7.19
N LYS A 351 -6.79 -16.64 6.44
CA LYS A 351 -7.60 -15.69 5.64
C LYS A 351 -8.53 -16.42 4.68
N GLN A 352 -8.03 -17.42 3.96
CA GLN A 352 -8.84 -18.20 3.01
C GLN A 352 -9.98 -18.93 3.71
N ALA A 353 -9.72 -19.56 4.86
CA ALA A 353 -10.74 -20.21 5.66
C ALA A 353 -11.78 -19.23 6.21
N LEU A 354 -11.34 -18.03 6.62
CA LEU A 354 -12.24 -16.96 7.04
C LEU A 354 -13.18 -16.52 5.92
N GLN A 355 -12.64 -16.32 4.71
CA GLN A 355 -13.43 -15.99 3.52
C GLN A 355 -14.51 -17.04 3.28
N GLN A 356 -14.17 -18.33 3.35
CA GLN A 356 -15.13 -19.41 3.13
C GLN A 356 -16.26 -19.43 4.17
N ALA A 357 -15.94 -19.16 5.44
CA ALA A 357 -16.93 -19.07 6.50
C ALA A 357 -17.88 -17.87 6.28
N ILE A 358 -17.33 -16.72 5.91
CA ILE A 358 -18.09 -15.50 5.60
C ILE A 358 -18.98 -15.69 4.38
N ASP A 359 -18.47 -16.29 3.31
CA ASP A 359 -19.21 -16.55 2.08
C ASP A 359 -20.37 -17.52 2.31
N GLU A 360 -20.17 -18.54 3.14
CA GLU A 360 -21.23 -19.50 3.45
C GLU A 360 -22.32 -18.91 4.34
N ARG A 361 -21.95 -18.11 5.35
CA ARG A 361 -22.94 -17.46 6.21
C ARG A 361 -23.70 -16.35 5.48
N GLY A 362 -23.03 -15.63 4.57
CA GLY A 362 -23.63 -14.55 3.79
C GLY A 362 -23.91 -13.27 4.60
N GLU A 363 -23.32 -13.13 5.80
CA GLU A 363 -23.46 -11.98 6.69
C GLU A 363 -22.11 -11.28 6.92
N SER A 364 -22.13 -10.01 7.36
CA SER A 364 -20.90 -9.30 7.75
C SER A 364 -20.39 -9.83 9.09
N LEU A 365 -19.13 -10.26 9.16
CA LEU A 365 -18.48 -10.64 10.42
C LEU A 365 -17.95 -9.39 11.13
N VAL A 366 -18.10 -9.29 12.45
CA VAL A 366 -17.43 -8.23 13.22
C VAL A 366 -16.21 -8.81 13.93
N VAL A 367 -15.02 -8.37 13.55
CA VAL A 367 -13.74 -8.80 14.13
C VAL A 367 -13.31 -7.81 15.20
N ALA A 368 -13.25 -8.27 16.46
CA ALA A 368 -12.86 -7.49 17.63
C ALA A 368 -11.34 -7.51 17.88
N SER A 369 -10.64 -8.58 17.47
CA SER A 369 -9.18 -8.66 17.49
C SER A 369 -8.67 -9.70 16.49
N ALA A 370 -7.43 -9.55 16.03
CA ALA A 370 -6.81 -10.46 15.06
C ALA A 370 -5.30 -10.53 15.31
N TYR A 371 -4.44 -10.36 14.30
CA TYR A 371 -3.00 -10.33 14.54
C TYR A 371 -2.62 -9.23 15.54
N ARG A 372 -1.65 -9.56 16.40
CA ARG A 372 -1.06 -8.61 17.34
C ARG A 372 0.45 -8.66 17.21
N THR A 373 1.09 -7.52 17.02
CA THR A 373 2.55 -7.49 16.97
C THR A 373 3.16 -7.83 18.34
N ILE A 374 4.47 -7.99 18.37
CA ILE A 374 5.19 -8.10 19.64
C ILE A 374 5.13 -6.80 20.47
N ALA A 375 5.06 -5.63 19.82
CA ALA A 375 4.92 -4.33 20.47
C ALA A 375 3.54 -4.18 21.14
N ASP A 376 2.46 -4.42 20.40
CA ASP A 376 1.11 -4.43 20.95
C ASP A 376 0.96 -5.42 22.11
N GLN A 377 1.54 -6.62 21.98
CA GLN A 377 1.46 -7.61 23.06
C GLN A 377 2.21 -7.16 24.31
N ILE A 378 3.37 -6.49 24.21
CA ILE A 378 4.06 -5.99 25.40
C ILE A 378 3.29 -4.83 26.03
N ILE A 379 2.65 -3.97 25.26
CA ILE A 379 1.78 -2.89 25.78
C ILE A 379 0.63 -3.53 26.60
N LEU A 380 -0.05 -4.53 26.04
CA LEU A 380 -1.11 -5.26 26.75
C LEU A 380 -0.58 -5.91 28.05
N TYR A 381 0.58 -6.58 27.97
CA TYR A 381 1.22 -7.22 29.12
C TYR A 381 1.64 -6.20 30.19
N ASN A 382 2.07 -5.01 29.80
CA ASN A 382 2.37 -3.92 30.73
C ASN A 382 1.12 -3.38 31.41
N HIS A 383 0.00 -3.26 30.71
CA HIS A 383 -1.27 -2.90 31.36
C HIS A 383 -1.70 -3.96 32.37
N TYR A 384 -1.63 -5.25 32.02
CA TYR A 384 -1.89 -6.36 32.94
C TYR A 384 -0.98 -6.29 34.18
N ARG A 385 0.34 -6.17 34.02
CA ARG A 385 1.30 -6.10 35.13
C ARG A 385 1.05 -4.91 36.06
N ASN A 386 0.59 -3.79 35.50
CA ASN A 386 0.32 -2.56 36.24
C ASN A 386 -1.17 -2.41 36.65
N ARG A 387 -1.98 -3.46 36.48
CA ARG A 387 -3.44 -3.46 36.79
C ARG A 387 -4.21 -2.30 36.13
N ARG A 388 -3.85 -1.95 34.90
CA ARG A 388 -4.51 -0.92 34.08
C ARG A 388 -5.54 -1.57 33.14
N CYS A 389 -6.53 -0.78 32.72
CA CYS A 389 -7.47 -1.14 31.65
C CYS A 389 -8.32 -2.39 31.91
N GLU A 390 -8.46 -2.77 33.19
CA GLU A 390 -9.25 -3.94 33.62
C GLU A 390 -8.84 -5.26 32.93
N ILE A 391 -7.57 -5.38 32.51
CA ILE A 391 -7.06 -6.59 31.86
C ILE A 391 -6.75 -7.66 32.92
N PRO A 392 -7.53 -8.75 33.02
CA PRO A 392 -7.39 -9.73 34.10
C PRO A 392 -6.22 -10.68 33.89
N ILE A 393 -5.86 -10.93 32.62
CA ILE A 393 -4.74 -11.80 32.24
C ILE A 393 -4.19 -11.35 30.88
N ALA A 394 -2.87 -11.41 30.72
CA ALA A 394 -2.23 -11.23 29.42
C ALA A 394 -1.02 -12.16 29.31
N ALA A 395 -0.88 -12.82 28.16
CA ALA A 395 0.30 -13.62 27.88
C ALA A 395 1.54 -12.72 27.75
N ARG A 396 2.66 -13.13 28.35
CA ARG A 396 3.96 -12.48 28.09
C ARG A 396 4.36 -12.73 26.63
N PRO A 397 4.88 -11.75 25.89
CA PRO A 397 5.39 -12.00 24.55
C PRO A 397 6.46 -13.13 24.51
N PRO A 398 6.56 -13.90 23.41
CA PRO A 398 5.65 -13.95 22.27
C PRO A 398 4.63 -15.10 22.43
N ARG A 399 3.98 -15.24 23.59
CA ARG A 399 3.16 -16.43 23.91
C ARG A 399 1.68 -16.30 23.58
N SER A 400 1.23 -15.16 23.06
CA SER A 400 -0.17 -14.98 22.68
C SER A 400 -0.45 -15.65 21.33
N ASN A 401 -1.62 -16.29 21.20
CA ASN A 401 -2.07 -16.87 19.93
C ASN A 401 -2.22 -15.80 18.85
N HIS A 402 -2.64 -14.57 19.18
CA HIS A 402 -2.72 -13.45 18.24
C HIS A 402 -1.39 -13.11 17.55
N GLN A 403 -0.24 -13.38 18.20
CA GLN A 403 1.08 -13.15 17.61
C GLN A 403 1.47 -14.19 16.55
N SER A 404 0.69 -15.27 16.43
CA SER A 404 0.90 -16.27 15.37
C SER A 404 0.16 -15.95 14.08
N GLY A 405 -0.71 -14.94 14.05
CA GLY A 405 -1.45 -14.57 12.83
C GLY A 405 -2.53 -15.58 12.43
N ILE A 406 -2.95 -16.46 13.36
CA ILE A 406 -4.02 -17.45 13.12
C ILE A 406 -5.16 -17.33 14.14
N ALA A 407 -5.17 -16.30 14.98
CA ALA A 407 -6.20 -16.11 15.99
C ALA A 407 -7.12 -14.92 15.66
N LEU A 408 -8.39 -15.03 16.04
CA LEU A 408 -9.42 -14.01 15.91
C LEU A 408 -10.26 -13.94 17.18
N ASP A 409 -10.58 -12.73 17.61
CA ASP A 409 -11.73 -12.46 18.49
C ASP A 409 -12.85 -11.85 17.66
N ILE A 410 -14.07 -12.36 17.78
CA ILE A 410 -15.21 -11.93 16.97
C ILE A 410 -16.44 -11.58 17.82
N ARG A 411 -17.38 -10.81 17.26
CA ARG A 411 -18.73 -10.69 17.82
C ARG A 411 -19.64 -11.79 17.27
N ASP A 412 -20.70 -12.08 18.02
CA ASP A 412 -21.66 -13.15 17.70
C ASP A 412 -20.96 -14.51 17.51
N ASP A 413 -20.19 -14.93 18.53
CA ASP A 413 -19.46 -16.20 18.49
C ASP A 413 -20.41 -17.39 18.31
N GLN A 414 -21.60 -17.36 18.92
CA GLN A 414 -22.57 -18.44 18.82
C GLN A 414 -23.10 -18.59 17.38
N GLY A 415 -23.43 -17.49 16.71
CA GLY A 415 -23.89 -17.52 15.32
C GLY A 415 -22.78 -17.91 14.34
N TRP A 416 -21.55 -17.46 14.57
CA TRP A 416 -20.42 -17.69 13.64
C TRP A 416 -19.77 -19.06 13.81
N ARG A 417 -19.85 -19.66 15.00
CA ARG A 417 -19.15 -20.91 15.33
C ARG A 417 -19.42 -22.06 14.35
N PRO A 418 -20.65 -22.37 13.92
CA PRO A 418 -20.88 -23.47 12.98
C PRO A 418 -20.13 -23.29 11.65
N PHE A 419 -20.04 -22.05 11.16
CA PHE A 419 -19.36 -21.72 9.90
C PHE A 419 -17.85 -21.72 10.07
N LEU A 420 -17.34 -21.07 11.13
CA LEU A 420 -15.90 -21.03 11.40
C LEU A 420 -15.33 -22.43 11.66
N VAL A 421 -15.99 -23.25 12.49
CA VAL A 421 -15.54 -24.62 12.80
C VAL A 421 -15.49 -25.49 11.56
N LYS A 422 -16.49 -25.35 10.67
CA LYS A 422 -16.52 -26.07 9.38
C LYS A 422 -15.28 -25.80 8.53
N TYR A 423 -14.75 -24.58 8.57
CA TYR A 423 -13.57 -24.16 7.82
C TYR A 423 -12.26 -24.20 8.62
N GLY A 424 -12.20 -24.98 9.70
CA GLY A 424 -10.95 -25.28 10.39
C GLY A 424 -10.55 -24.26 11.46
N TRP A 425 -11.51 -23.49 11.98
CA TRP A 425 -11.31 -22.66 13.17
C TRP A 425 -11.74 -23.40 14.44
N ARG A 426 -10.87 -23.46 15.43
CA ARG A 426 -11.15 -24.01 16.76
C ARG A 426 -11.57 -22.90 17.70
N TRP A 427 -12.79 -23.01 18.23
CA TRP A 427 -13.26 -22.19 19.34
C TRP A 427 -12.54 -22.56 20.65
N LEU A 428 -12.06 -21.59 21.43
CA LEU A 428 -11.32 -21.86 22.67
C LEU A 428 -12.19 -22.21 23.88
N GLY A 429 -13.50 -21.99 23.81
CA GLY A 429 -14.43 -22.38 24.86
C GLY A 429 -15.01 -21.19 25.62
N ALA A 430 -15.87 -21.49 26.60
CA ALA A 430 -16.68 -20.48 27.27
C ALA A 430 -15.88 -19.44 28.08
N ALA A 431 -14.66 -19.80 28.52
CA ALA A 431 -13.79 -18.88 29.24
C ALA A 431 -13.26 -17.73 28.37
N ASP A 432 -13.21 -17.93 27.05
CA ASP A 432 -12.88 -16.91 26.07
C ASP A 432 -13.76 -17.11 24.83
N SER A 433 -15.05 -16.86 25.03
CA SER A 433 -16.10 -17.24 24.06
C SER A 433 -15.94 -16.58 22.69
N GLN A 434 -15.23 -15.47 22.58
CA GLN A 434 -15.08 -14.75 21.32
C GLN A 434 -13.89 -15.25 20.49
N HIS A 435 -13.01 -16.07 21.08
CA HIS A 435 -11.73 -16.43 20.49
C HIS A 435 -11.76 -17.72 19.67
N PHE A 436 -11.16 -17.64 18.49
CA PHE A 436 -10.96 -18.74 17.55
C PHE A 436 -9.52 -18.80 17.06
N ASP A 437 -8.92 -19.99 17.10
CA ASP A 437 -7.64 -20.29 16.45
C ASP A 437 -7.88 -21.07 15.16
N TYR A 438 -7.31 -20.65 14.04
CA TYR A 438 -7.25 -21.49 12.85
C TYR A 438 -6.31 -22.67 13.08
N VAL A 439 -6.84 -23.89 13.00
CA VAL A 439 -6.12 -25.16 13.22
C VAL A 439 -5.97 -25.98 11.95
N GLY A 440 -6.36 -25.43 10.79
CA GLY A 440 -6.11 -26.05 9.50
C GLY A 440 -4.62 -26.05 9.12
N GLY A 441 -4.30 -26.80 8.07
CA GLY A 441 -2.94 -26.91 7.55
C GLY A 441 -2.44 -25.65 6.85
N ASN A 442 -1.20 -25.70 6.33
CA ASN A 442 -0.56 -24.61 5.58
C ASN A 442 -0.33 -23.32 6.39
N THR A 443 -0.14 -23.46 7.70
CA THR A 443 0.32 -22.41 8.59
C THR A 443 1.67 -22.75 9.17
N ILE A 444 2.32 -21.72 9.71
CA ILE A 444 3.66 -21.79 10.28
C ILE A 444 3.67 -21.03 11.60
N ASP A 445 4.51 -21.42 12.56
CA ASP A 445 4.70 -20.55 13.72
C ASP A 445 5.61 -19.38 13.32
N ILE A 446 5.10 -18.15 13.45
CA ILE A 446 5.80 -16.91 13.07
C ILE A 446 6.29 -16.12 14.28
N ARG A 447 6.06 -16.62 15.50
CA ARG A 447 6.28 -15.85 16.72
C ARG A 447 7.77 -15.57 16.97
N ASP A 448 8.65 -16.53 16.71
CA ASP A 448 10.11 -16.35 16.76
C ASP A 448 10.61 -15.40 15.65
N TYR A 449 10.01 -15.45 14.46
CA TYR A 449 10.27 -14.49 13.38
C TYR A 449 9.86 -13.07 13.78
N SER A 450 8.73 -12.90 14.48
CA SER A 450 8.29 -11.59 14.98
C SER A 450 9.29 -11.00 16.00
N VAL A 451 9.87 -11.85 16.86
CA VAL A 451 10.95 -11.44 17.79
C VAL A 451 12.19 -11.04 17.01
N ARG A 452 12.60 -11.85 16.02
CA ARG A 452 13.77 -11.56 15.19
C ARG A 452 13.60 -10.28 14.38
N ALA A 453 12.40 -10.00 13.89
CA ALA A 453 12.05 -8.76 13.19
C ALA A 453 12.34 -7.55 14.07
N PHE A 454 11.86 -7.56 15.32
CA PHE A 454 12.19 -6.53 16.30
C PHE A 454 13.70 -6.45 16.59
N GLN A 455 14.37 -7.57 16.83
CA GLN A 455 15.82 -7.58 17.12
C GLN A 455 16.65 -6.98 15.97
N GLN A 456 16.24 -7.19 14.72
CA GLN A 456 16.87 -6.58 13.55
C GLN A 456 16.61 -5.08 13.49
N LEU A 457 15.36 -4.68 13.67
CA LEU A 457 14.94 -3.28 13.66
C LEU A 457 15.64 -2.48 14.77
N TRP A 458 15.74 -3.05 15.98
CA TRP A 458 16.47 -2.45 17.10
C TRP A 458 17.93 -2.22 16.73
N ASN A 459 18.63 -3.26 16.26
CA ASN A 459 20.05 -3.19 15.94
C ASN A 459 20.38 -2.23 14.81
N LEU A 460 19.47 -2.07 13.85
CA LEU A 460 19.60 -1.11 12.76
C LEU A 460 19.62 0.34 13.29
N ASN A 461 18.80 0.61 14.31
CA ASN A 461 18.62 1.93 14.88
C ASN A 461 19.52 2.22 16.08
N ASN A 462 20.09 1.19 16.71
CA ASN A 462 20.91 1.29 17.91
C ASN A 462 22.25 0.56 17.69
N PRO A 463 23.16 1.08 16.84
CA PRO A 463 24.39 0.39 16.46
C PRO A 463 25.37 0.17 17.63
N THR A 464 25.25 0.97 18.69
CA THR A 464 26.08 0.89 19.91
C THR A 464 25.45 0.05 21.03
N ASP A 465 24.15 -0.28 20.93
CA ASP A 465 23.42 -1.09 21.91
C ASP A 465 22.77 -2.29 21.21
N ARG A 466 23.59 -3.25 20.78
CA ARG A 466 23.12 -4.38 19.97
C ARG A 466 22.64 -5.56 20.82
N ILE A 467 21.59 -6.23 20.33
CA ILE A 467 21.10 -7.52 20.85
C ILE A 467 21.25 -8.64 19.84
N LYS A 468 21.25 -9.89 20.32
CA LYS A 468 21.26 -11.07 19.44
C LYS A 468 20.00 -11.08 18.57
N GLN A 469 20.15 -11.48 17.31
CA GLN A 469 19.05 -11.61 16.32
C GLN A 469 18.62 -13.08 16.18
N ASP A 470 18.44 -13.76 17.29
CA ASP A 470 18.18 -15.20 17.36
C ASP A 470 16.69 -15.57 17.29
N GLY A 471 15.78 -14.60 17.45
CA GLY A 471 14.34 -14.83 17.59
C GLY A 471 13.93 -15.26 19.00
N ILE A 472 14.84 -15.21 19.98
CA ILE A 472 14.57 -15.57 21.37
C ILE A 472 14.18 -14.33 22.16
N TYR A 473 12.97 -14.36 22.74
CA TYR A 473 12.49 -13.30 23.60
C TYR A 473 13.05 -13.44 25.02
N ASN A 474 14.07 -12.64 25.34
CA ASN A 474 14.75 -12.61 26.64
C ASN A 474 14.59 -11.22 27.32
N ALA A 475 15.17 -11.06 28.52
CA ALA A 475 15.11 -9.81 29.27
C ALA A 475 15.69 -8.61 28.48
N GLU A 476 16.77 -8.83 27.73
CA GLU A 476 17.39 -7.80 26.89
C GLU A 476 16.46 -7.33 25.76
N THR A 477 15.75 -8.26 25.12
CA THR A 477 14.76 -7.97 24.08
C THR A 477 13.55 -7.22 24.65
N GLU A 478 13.03 -7.66 25.79
CA GLU A 478 11.90 -7.01 26.47
C GLU A 478 12.23 -5.58 26.90
N LEU A 479 13.42 -5.37 27.48
CA LEU A 479 13.89 -4.04 27.91
C LEU A 479 13.87 -3.05 26.74
N ARG A 480 14.38 -3.48 25.58
CA ARG A 480 14.51 -2.63 24.40
C ARG A 480 13.19 -2.42 23.68
N LEU A 481 12.34 -3.44 23.64
CA LEU A 481 10.99 -3.30 23.12
C LEU A 481 10.21 -2.26 23.93
N ASN A 482 10.33 -2.27 25.26
CA ASN A 482 9.74 -1.27 26.15
C ASN A 482 10.27 0.16 25.98
N ASN A 483 11.52 0.31 25.51
CA ASN A 483 12.13 1.62 25.24
C ASN A 483 12.06 2.02 23.76
N SER A 484 11.31 1.27 22.94
CA SER A 484 11.15 1.58 21.52
C SER A 484 10.14 2.71 21.31
N PRO A 485 10.33 3.57 20.29
CA PRO A 485 9.38 4.61 19.95
C PRO A 485 8.07 4.02 19.43
N VAL A 486 6.93 4.48 19.93
CA VAL A 486 5.61 3.96 19.50
C VAL A 486 5.29 4.30 18.04
N ASP A 487 5.76 5.46 17.58
CA ASP A 487 5.61 5.92 16.19
C ASP A 487 6.63 5.26 15.23
N GLY A 488 7.44 4.31 15.73
CA GLY A 488 8.45 3.63 14.94
C GLY A 488 9.82 4.30 14.96
N PHE A 489 10.82 3.56 14.49
CA PHE A 489 12.20 4.01 14.44
C PHE A 489 12.52 4.80 13.16
N PRO A 490 13.52 5.69 13.16
CA PRO A 490 13.90 6.47 11.96
C PRO A 490 14.43 5.63 10.79
N LYS A 491 15.03 4.46 11.04
CA LYS A 491 15.54 3.57 9.98
C LYS A 491 14.68 2.33 9.87
N GLU A 492 14.26 2.04 8.64
CA GLU A 492 13.72 0.76 8.20
C GLU A 492 14.68 0.16 7.17
N SER A 493 14.80 -1.16 7.10
CA SER A 493 15.72 -1.85 6.16
C SER A 493 15.02 -2.95 5.39
#